data_AF-A0A0B1TN94-F1
#
_entry.id   AF-A0A0B1TN94-F1
#
_cell.length_a   1.000
_cell.length_b   1.000
_cell.length_c   1.000
_cell.angle_alpha   90.00
_cell.angle_beta   90.00
_cell.angle_gamma   90.00
#
_symmetry.space_group_name_H-M   'P 1'
#
loop_
_entity.id
_entity.type
_entity.pdbx_description
1 polymer ?
#
loop_
_entity_poly.entity_id
_entity_poly.type
_entity_poly.pdbx_seq_one_letter_code
_entity_poly.pdbx_strand_id
1 'polypeptide(L)'
;MEALDCFEKAREGGAWVRLQIEPVEVATDDGGIVFASVQSVVPGAHGLYYRQDGQRRPLEYIDIDYLAVEYDTNTGRILAPASGWNAQDIYIHLGELLEKS
;
A
#
# COMPACT_ATOMS: atom_id res chain seq x y z
N MET A 1 -9.29 -23.86 16.04
CA MET A 1 -10.07 -23.09 15.06
C MET A 1 -9.04 -22.47 14.15
N GLU A 2 -8.96 -22.98 12.93
CA GLU A 2 -7.96 -22.53 11.95
C GLU A 2 -8.40 -21.19 11.36
N ALA A 3 -7.46 -20.35 10.94
CA ALA A 3 -7.76 -19.05 10.37
C ALA A 3 -8.73 -19.14 9.17
N LEU A 4 -8.64 -20.23 8.39
CA LEU A 4 -9.52 -20.49 7.25
C LEU A 4 -11.00 -20.63 7.66
N ASP A 5 -11.29 -21.34 8.76
CA ASP A 5 -12.65 -21.50 9.28
C ASP A 5 -13.26 -20.15 9.73
N CYS A 6 -12.43 -19.24 10.25
CA CYS A 6 -12.86 -17.87 10.55
C CYS A 6 -13.20 -17.09 9.27
N PHE A 7 -12.39 -17.22 8.21
CA PHE A 7 -12.64 -16.53 6.93
C PHE A 7 -13.90 -17.05 6.24
N GLU A 8 -14.10 -18.36 6.18
CA GLU A 8 -15.30 -18.98 5.58
C GLU A 8 -16.57 -18.52 6.30
N LYS A 9 -16.58 -18.57 7.63
CA LYS A 9 -17.70 -18.04 8.44
C LYS A 9 -17.96 -16.56 8.21
N ALA A 10 -16.90 -15.76 8.10
CA ALA A 10 -17.03 -14.33 7.84
C ALA A 10 -17.59 -14.05 6.43
N ARG A 11 -17.31 -14.91 5.45
CA ARG A 11 -17.91 -14.85 4.09
C ARG A 11 -19.38 -15.26 4.09
N GLU A 12 -19.80 -16.15 4.98
CA GLU A 12 -21.20 -16.60 5.15
C GLU A 12 -22.06 -15.65 5.99
N GLY A 13 -21.57 -14.43 6.28
CA GLY A 13 -22.29 -13.41 7.05
C GLY A 13 -21.83 -13.26 8.51
N GLY A 14 -20.70 -13.87 8.88
CA GLY A 14 -20.03 -13.65 10.16
C GLY A 14 -19.44 -12.23 10.31
N ALA A 15 -18.87 -11.95 11.49
CA ALA A 15 -18.38 -10.62 11.84
C ALA A 15 -16.98 -10.35 11.28
N TRP A 16 -16.80 -9.18 10.67
CA TRP A 16 -15.50 -8.62 10.28
C TRP A 16 -15.07 -7.53 11.25
N VAL A 17 -13.79 -7.53 11.63
CA VAL A 17 -13.17 -6.43 12.35
C VAL A 17 -12.15 -5.75 11.44
N ARG A 18 -12.19 -4.42 11.39
CA ARG A 18 -11.17 -3.62 10.71
C ARG A 18 -10.06 -3.31 11.70
N LEU A 19 -8.87 -3.84 11.44
CA LEU A 19 -7.66 -3.54 12.20
C LEU A 19 -6.85 -2.45 11.51
N GLN A 20 -6.25 -1.57 12.30
CA GLN A 20 -5.24 -0.61 11.86
C GLN A 20 -3.88 -1.09 12.37
N ILE A 21 -2.84 -0.83 11.59
CA ILE A 21 -1.45 -1.05 12.01
C ILE A 21 -0.82 0.30 12.32
N GLU A 22 0.14 0.32 13.25
CA GLU A 22 0.96 1.50 13.44
C GLU A 22 1.77 1.81 12.16
N PRO A 23 2.06 3.09 11.89
CA PRO A 23 2.93 3.46 10.78
C PRO A 23 4.26 2.72 10.82
N VAL A 24 4.70 2.25 9.66
CA VAL A 24 5.98 1.54 9.52
C VAL A 24 6.98 2.42 8.79
N GLU A 25 8.24 2.35 9.22
CA GLU A 25 9.34 3.02 8.53
C GLU A 25 9.91 2.11 7.45
N VAL A 26 10.13 2.66 6.26
CA VAL A 26 10.72 1.96 5.12
C VAL A 26 11.93 2.73 4.63
N ALA A 27 13.00 2.00 4.32
CA ALA A 27 14.20 2.60 3.76
C ALA A 27 13.91 3.18 2.37
N THR A 28 14.39 4.41 2.15
CA THR A 28 14.42 5.05 0.84
C THR A 28 15.82 4.94 0.24
N ASP A 29 15.89 4.94 -1.08
CA ASP A 29 17.12 4.89 -1.85
C ASP A 29 17.01 5.85 -3.04
N ASP A 30 18.01 6.70 -3.24
CA ASP A 30 18.02 7.79 -4.25
C ASP A 30 16.76 8.68 -4.24
N GLY A 31 16.14 8.88 -3.07
CA GLY A 31 14.90 9.66 -2.92
C GLY A 31 13.62 8.92 -3.31
N GLY A 32 13.71 7.66 -3.73
CA GLY A 32 12.58 6.77 -4.00
C GLY A 32 12.43 5.65 -2.96
N ILE A 33 11.33 4.91 -3.06
CA ILE A 33 11.07 3.68 -2.34
C ILE A 33 11.22 2.53 -3.32
N VAL A 34 12.02 1.53 -2.97
CA VAL A 34 12.03 0.24 -3.65
C VAL A 34 10.90 -0.60 -3.06
N PHE A 35 10.00 -1.11 -3.90
CA PHE A 35 8.82 -1.84 -3.41
C PHE A 35 9.19 -3.10 -2.60
N ALA A 36 10.32 -3.74 -2.91
CA ALA A 36 10.86 -4.86 -2.12
C ALA A 36 11.15 -4.49 -0.66
N SER A 37 11.55 -3.25 -0.37
CA SER A 37 11.72 -2.76 1.01
C SER A 37 10.41 -2.73 1.76
N VAL A 38 9.31 -2.36 1.08
CA VAL A 38 7.94 -2.39 1.65
C VAL A 38 7.53 -3.82 1.95
N GLN A 39 7.73 -4.75 1.01
CA GLN A 39 7.36 -6.16 1.18
C GLN A 39 8.17 -6.85 2.27
N SER A 40 9.39 -6.39 2.54
CA SER A 40 10.24 -6.90 3.62
C SER A 40 9.70 -6.52 5.01
N VAL A 41 9.10 -5.33 5.15
CA VAL A 41 8.49 -4.87 6.40
C VAL A 41 7.06 -5.38 6.55
N VAL A 42 6.32 -5.42 5.44
CA VAL A 42 4.91 -5.82 5.39
C VAL A 42 4.73 -6.93 4.36
N PRO A 43 4.85 -8.22 4.78
CA PRO A 43 4.57 -9.35 3.91
C PRO A 43 3.14 -9.27 3.36
N GLY A 44 2.98 -9.46 2.05
CA GLY A 44 1.69 -9.31 1.39
C GLY A 44 1.34 -7.89 0.97
N ALA A 45 2.27 -6.93 1.05
CA ALA A 45 2.14 -5.65 0.36
C ALA A 45 2.06 -5.88 -1.17
N HIS A 46 1.01 -5.34 -1.79
CA HIS A 46 0.73 -5.43 -3.22
C HIS A 46 0.65 -4.06 -3.92
N GLY A 47 0.51 -2.97 -3.17
CA GLY A 47 0.60 -1.64 -3.73
C GLY A 47 0.72 -0.57 -2.66
N LEU A 48 0.94 0.67 -3.10
CA LEU A 48 0.91 1.85 -2.26
C LEU A 48 -0.12 2.85 -2.80
N TYR A 49 -0.76 3.58 -1.91
CA TYR A 49 -1.72 4.63 -2.28
C TYR A 49 -1.71 5.75 -1.24
N TYR A 50 -2.19 6.93 -1.64
CA TYR A 50 -2.47 8.03 -0.74
C TYR A 50 -3.98 8.35 -0.76
N ARG A 51 -4.40 9.22 0.15
CA ARG A 51 -5.76 9.73 0.18
C ARG A 51 -5.78 11.20 -0.14
N GLN A 52 -6.60 11.58 -1.11
CA GLN A 52 -6.87 12.96 -1.47
C GLN A 52 -8.38 13.13 -1.52
N ASP A 53 -8.91 14.10 -0.77
CA ASP A 53 -10.36 14.36 -0.66
C ASP A 53 -11.19 13.11 -0.31
N GLY A 54 -10.63 12.25 0.55
CA GLY A 54 -11.24 10.99 0.98
C GLY A 54 -11.18 9.86 -0.06
N GLN A 55 -10.66 10.10 -1.27
CA GLN A 55 -10.50 9.10 -2.31
C GLN A 55 -9.12 8.47 -2.30
N ARG A 56 -9.04 7.17 -2.57
CA ARG A 56 -7.77 6.45 -2.72
C ARG A 56 -7.19 6.75 -4.09
N ARG A 57 -5.92 7.16 -4.11
CA ARG A 57 -5.16 7.43 -5.33
C ARG A 57 -3.93 6.51 -5.36
N PRO A 58 -3.79 5.63 -6.36
CA PRO A 58 -2.63 4.74 -6.45
C PRO A 58 -1.35 5.56 -6.67
N LEU A 59 -0.22 5.10 -6.14
CA LEU A 59 1.10 5.69 -6.41
C LEU A 59 1.67 5.33 -7.79
N GLU A 60 0.81 4.99 -8.74
CA GLU A 60 1.19 4.45 -10.06
C GLU A 60 1.03 5.46 -11.20
N TYR A 61 0.35 6.60 -11.00
CA TYR A 61 -0.05 7.45 -12.12
C TYR A 61 0.32 8.93 -11.98
N ILE A 62 1.10 9.36 -12.98
CA ILE A 62 1.43 10.72 -13.36
C ILE A 62 0.13 11.41 -13.77
N ASP A 63 -0.33 12.38 -12.99
CA ASP A 63 -1.23 13.41 -13.50
C ASP A 63 -0.74 14.80 -13.03
N ILE A 64 -0.82 15.74 -13.96
CA ILE A 64 0.18 16.77 -14.24
C ILE A 64 0.14 17.98 -13.30
N ASP A 65 -0.76 18.00 -12.31
CA ASP A 65 -1.02 19.25 -11.60
C ASP A 65 -0.95 19.19 -10.07
N TYR A 66 -1.14 18.04 -9.40
CA TYR A 66 -1.03 17.99 -7.93
C TYR A 66 -0.58 16.63 -7.40
N LEU A 67 0.63 16.60 -6.86
CA LEU A 67 1.20 15.53 -6.01
C LEU A 67 1.39 14.16 -6.70
N ALA A 68 2.07 14.16 -7.85
CA ALA A 68 2.46 12.93 -8.54
C ALA A 68 3.58 12.19 -7.77
N VAL A 69 3.36 10.91 -7.49
CA VAL A 69 4.41 9.97 -7.10
C VAL A 69 4.76 9.18 -8.35
N GLU A 70 5.99 9.34 -8.83
CA GLU A 70 6.42 8.81 -10.12
C GLU A 70 6.95 7.38 -9.96
N TYR A 71 6.42 6.44 -10.73
CA TYR A 71 7.04 5.12 -10.85
C TYR A 71 8.11 5.17 -11.95
N ASP A 72 9.38 5.10 -11.54
CA ASP A 72 10.49 4.98 -12.48
C ASP A 72 10.54 3.55 -13.00
N THR A 73 10.04 3.37 -14.23
CA THR A 73 10.00 2.08 -14.92
C THR A 73 11.38 1.51 -15.25
N ASN A 74 12.44 2.33 -15.23
CA ASN A 74 13.81 1.86 -15.46
C ASN A 74 14.43 1.26 -14.20
N THR A 75 14.08 1.79 -13.02
CA THR A 75 14.63 1.35 -11.74
C THR A 75 13.65 0.53 -10.89
N GLY A 76 12.37 0.49 -11.27
CA GLY A 76 11.29 -0.15 -10.51
C GLY A 76 10.99 0.57 -9.18
N ARG A 77 11.32 1.86 -9.09
CA ARG A 77 11.22 2.67 -7.87
C ARG A 77 10.00 3.56 -7.89
N ILE A 78 9.47 3.83 -6.71
CA ILE A 78 8.40 4.80 -6.48
C ILE A 78 9.07 6.07 -5.95
N LEU A 79 9.13 7.14 -6.73
CA LEU A 79 9.82 8.39 -6.40
C LEU A 79 8.98 9.28 -5.49
N ALA A 80 9.63 10.03 -4.61
CA ALA A 80 8.94 10.98 -3.75
C ALA A 80 8.11 11.98 -4.57
N PRO A 81 6.91 12.36 -4.10
CA PRO A 81 6.24 13.52 -4.65
C PRO A 81 7.10 14.77 -4.46
N ALA A 82 6.89 15.80 -5.29
CA ALA A 82 7.65 17.05 -5.22
C ALA A 82 7.61 17.73 -3.83
N SER A 83 6.55 17.48 -3.07
CA SER A 83 6.37 17.92 -1.68
C SER A 83 7.18 17.13 -0.63
N GLY A 84 7.83 16.03 -1.04
CA GLY A 84 8.47 15.06 -0.17
C GLY A 84 7.50 14.04 0.43
N TRP A 85 8.06 12.95 0.97
CA TRP A 85 7.31 11.83 1.55
C TRP A 85 6.45 12.19 2.76
N ASN A 86 6.83 13.23 3.50
CA ASN A 86 6.15 13.62 4.74
C ASN A 86 4.96 14.57 4.51
N ALA A 87 4.63 14.89 3.26
CA ALA A 87 3.52 15.79 2.95
C ALA A 87 2.14 15.16 3.19
N GLN A 88 2.06 13.82 3.15
CA GLN A 88 0.82 13.08 3.33
C GLN A 88 1.10 11.65 3.78
N ASP A 89 0.11 11.03 4.42
CA ASP A 89 0.19 9.62 4.77
C ASP A 89 0.18 8.72 3.54
N ILE A 90 1.05 7.73 3.55
CA ILE A 90 1.15 6.69 2.52
C ILE A 90 0.62 5.40 3.11
N TYR A 91 -0.31 4.78 2.40
CA TYR A 91 -0.98 3.57 2.82
C TYR A 91 -0.52 2.39 1.96
N ILE A 92 -0.33 1.25 2.62
CA ILE A 92 -0.03 -0.02 1.95
C ILE A 92 -1.35 -0.70 1.60
N HIS A 93 -1.51 -1.05 0.33
CA HIS A 93 -2.53 -2.00 -0.11
C HIS A 93 -1.99 -3.41 0.13
N LEU A 94 -2.61 -4.12 1.06
CA LEU A 94 -2.41 -5.55 1.22
C LEU A 94 -3.27 -6.25 0.17
N GLY A 95 -2.66 -7.12 -0.61
CA GLY A 95 -3.41 -8.04 -1.46
C GLY A 95 -4.22 -8.95 -0.55
N GLU A 96 -5.45 -9.24 -0.93
CA GLU A 96 -6.19 -10.24 -0.20
C GLU A 96 -5.39 -11.55 -0.21
N LEU A 97 -5.28 -12.20 0.95
CA LEU A 97 -4.83 -13.57 1.05
C LEU A 97 -5.93 -14.48 0.45
N LEU A 98 -6.21 -14.31 -0.84
CA LEU A 98 -7.09 -15.18 -1.59
C LEU A 98 -6.23 -16.36 -2.03
N GLU A 99 -6.21 -17.40 -1.20
CA GLU A 99 -6.04 -18.74 -1.75
C GLU A 99 -7.19 -18.95 -2.75
N LYS A 100 -6.78 -19.02 -4.02
CA LYS A 100 -7.47 -19.47 -5.24
C LYS A 100 -8.94 -19.88 -5.12
N SER A 101 -9.74 -19.35 -6.05
CA SER A 101 -10.85 -20.08 -6.69
C SER A 101 -10.62 -20.14 -8.19
#